data_AF-A0A8D8B773-F1
#
_entry.id   AF-A0A8D8B773-F1
#
_cell.length_a   1.000
_cell.length_b   1.000
_cell.length_c   1.000
_cell.angle_alpha   90.00
_cell.angle_beta   90.00
_cell.angle_gamma   90.00
#
_symmetry.space_group_name_H-M   'P 1'
#
loop_
_entity.id
_entity.type
_entity.pdbx_description
1 polymer ?
#
loop_
_entity_poly.entity_id
_entity_poly.type
_entity_poly.pdbx_seq_one_letter_code
_entity_poly.pdbx_strand_id
1 'polypeptide(L)'
;FSWFDETGCQINTHFGLSASDRKLAPAAANSRRGESERKMSAESAVYEALVYACSQDAQLLKPAEQKLSEWETQPGFHLTLVKFFSDQSIDANVRWMASLYFKNGVLKYWRKNAPNAIALEEKTEIKKILLMRFNEPVQQIAVQIAVLIGNIARYDCPHEWLELVPTLVEVVQSNDLLVQ
;
A
#
# COMPACT_ATOMS: atom_id res chain seq x y z
N PHE A 1 -49.43 22.36 26.23
CA PHE A 1 -50.60 23.08 26.75
C PHE A 1 -50.20 24.53 26.88
N SER A 2 -50.80 25.42 26.08
CA SER A 2 -50.50 26.85 26.05
C SER A 2 -50.93 27.53 27.34
N TRP A 3 -50.19 28.54 27.78
CA TRP A 3 -50.74 29.83 28.24
C TRP A 3 -49.71 30.94 28.05
N PHE A 4 -50.24 32.11 27.66
CA PHE A 4 -49.66 33.40 27.28
C PHE A 4 -48.84 34.09 28.38
N ASP A 5 -47.90 34.99 28.03
CA ASP A 5 -48.14 36.44 28.24
C ASP A 5 -47.18 37.41 27.50
N GLU A 6 -47.77 38.57 27.26
CA GLU A 6 -47.48 39.89 26.70
C GLU A 6 -46.10 40.53 26.92
N THR A 7 -45.42 40.85 25.81
CA THR A 7 -44.80 42.18 25.65
C THR A 7 -44.91 42.62 24.18
N GLY A 8 -45.96 43.39 23.88
CA GLY A 8 -46.09 44.04 22.59
C GLY A 8 -45.02 45.12 22.41
N CYS A 9 -44.05 44.87 21.53
CA CYS A 9 -43.25 45.92 20.91
C CYS A 9 -42.86 45.49 19.49
N GLN A 10 -43.48 46.10 18.49
CA GLN A 10 -42.95 46.13 17.13
C GLN A 10 -42.26 47.48 16.92
N ILE A 11 -40.97 47.46 16.58
CA ILE A 11 -40.39 48.37 15.59
C ILE A 11 -39.11 47.79 14.99
N ASN A 12 -39.06 47.89 13.67
CA ASN A 12 -38.08 47.37 12.73
C ASN A 12 -36.61 47.66 13.07
N THR A 13 -35.76 46.65 12.90
CA THR A 13 -34.40 46.84 12.37
C THR A 13 -34.24 46.03 11.09
N HIS A 14 -34.21 46.78 10.00
CA HIS A 14 -33.75 46.38 8.69
C HIS A 14 -32.30 45.89 8.80
N PHE A 15 -32.00 44.62 8.56
CA PHE A 15 -30.65 44.20 8.18
C PHE A 15 -30.72 43.09 7.14
N GLY A 16 -30.08 43.37 6.01
CA GLY A 16 -30.27 42.69 4.74
C GLY A 16 -29.94 41.20 4.74
N LEU A 17 -30.72 40.46 3.97
CA LEU A 17 -30.32 39.18 3.40
C LEU A 17 -29.12 39.43 2.47
N SER A 18 -27.91 39.32 3.00
CA SER A 18 -26.70 39.16 2.19
C SER A 18 -26.54 37.69 1.85
N ALA A 19 -26.59 37.39 0.55
CA ALA A 19 -26.27 36.08 0.00
C ALA A 19 -24.78 35.78 0.23
N SER A 20 -24.44 35.11 1.32
CA SER A 20 -23.04 34.70 1.58
C SER A 20 -22.93 33.42 2.40
N ASP A 21 -23.82 32.44 2.18
CA ASP A 21 -23.60 31.06 2.63
C ASP A 21 -23.42 30.12 1.43
N ARG A 22 -22.43 30.44 0.58
CA ARG A 22 -21.82 29.42 -0.30
C ARG A 22 -20.59 28.85 0.39
N LYS A 23 -20.83 27.74 1.08
CA LYS A 23 -19.94 26.57 1.19
C LYS A 23 -18.44 26.87 1.18
N LEU A 24 -17.87 27.15 2.34
CA LEU A 24 -16.49 26.75 2.62
C LEU A 24 -16.50 25.30 3.15
N ALA A 25 -16.45 24.34 2.23
CA ALA A 25 -15.97 22.98 2.52
C ALA A 25 -14.48 22.90 2.15
N PRO A 26 -13.66 22.11 2.88
CA PRO A 26 -12.25 22.45 3.11
C PRO A 26 -11.30 21.96 2.00
N ALA A 27 -10.33 22.79 1.63
CA ALA A 27 -9.26 22.49 0.66
C ALA A 27 -8.49 21.18 0.97
N ALA A 28 -8.45 20.75 2.23
CA ALA A 28 -7.85 19.48 2.64
C ALA A 28 -8.57 18.22 2.11
N ALA A 29 -9.87 18.31 1.78
CA ALA A 29 -10.61 17.20 1.17
C ALA A 29 -10.29 17.07 -0.32
N ASN A 30 -10.15 18.19 -1.04
CA ASN A 30 -9.73 18.18 -2.44
C ASN A 30 -8.28 17.71 -2.62
N SER A 31 -7.38 18.09 -1.70
CA SER A 31 -5.98 17.64 -1.72
C SER A 31 -5.86 16.12 -1.50
N ARG A 32 -6.57 15.57 -0.48
CA ARG A 32 -6.62 14.13 -0.23
C ARG A 32 -7.23 13.34 -1.39
N ARG A 33 -8.26 13.89 -2.03
CA ARG A 33 -8.89 13.26 -3.21
C ARG A 33 -7.92 13.17 -4.38
N GLY A 34 -7.21 14.26 -4.70
CA GLY A 34 -6.22 14.27 -5.78
C GLY A 34 -5.02 13.35 -5.52
N GLU A 35 -4.58 13.21 -4.26
CA GLU A 35 -3.53 12.25 -3.89
C GLU A 35 -4.00 10.81 -4.05
N SER A 36 -5.24 10.50 -3.66
CA SER A 36 -5.83 9.16 -3.84
C SER A 36 -5.95 8.78 -5.32
N GLU A 37 -6.44 9.70 -6.16
CA GLU A 37 -6.55 9.47 -7.61
C GLU A 37 -5.18 9.26 -8.27
N ARG A 38 -4.16 10.01 -7.85
CA ARG A 38 -2.78 9.80 -8.32
C ARG A 38 -2.21 8.46 -7.88
N LYS A 39 -2.42 8.05 -6.62
CA LYS A 39 -1.98 6.74 -6.12
C LYS A 39 -2.64 5.61 -6.91
N MET A 40 -3.95 5.69 -7.14
CA MET A 40 -4.69 4.72 -7.96
C MET A 40 -4.13 4.61 -9.39
N SER A 41 -3.81 5.75 -10.00
CA SER A 41 -3.21 5.80 -11.34
C SER A 41 -1.82 5.16 -11.38
N ALA A 42 -0.98 5.44 -10.38
CA ALA A 42 0.35 4.85 -10.27
C ALA A 42 0.30 3.32 -10.03
N GLU A 43 -0.55 2.85 -9.12
CA GLU A 43 -0.75 1.42 -8.88
C GLU A 43 -1.23 0.71 -10.16
N SER A 44 -2.18 1.31 -10.89
CA SER A 44 -2.67 0.76 -12.16
C SER A 44 -1.57 0.64 -13.23
N ALA A 45 -0.67 1.64 -13.31
CA ALA A 45 0.44 1.62 -14.25
C ALA A 45 1.49 0.53 -13.92
N VAL A 46 1.76 0.32 -12.62
CA VAL A 46 2.64 -0.78 -12.17
C VAL A 46 2.01 -2.12 -12.48
N TYR A 47 0.69 -2.27 -12.26
CA TYR A 47 -0.03 -3.49 -12.60
C TYR A 47 0.06 -3.81 -14.10
N GLU A 48 -0.22 -2.84 -14.96
CA GLU A 48 -0.13 -3.02 -16.42
C GLU A 48 1.29 -3.41 -16.85
N ALA A 49 2.32 -2.76 -16.29
CA ALA A 49 3.70 -3.10 -16.58
C ALA A 49 4.05 -4.55 -16.15
N LEU A 50 3.56 -5.00 -14.98
CA LEU A 50 3.75 -6.39 -14.54
C LEU A 50 3.04 -7.39 -15.45
N VAL A 51 1.83 -7.06 -15.94
CA VAL A 51 1.12 -7.89 -16.92
C VAL A 51 1.93 -8.03 -18.21
N TYR A 52 2.46 -6.92 -18.75
CA TYR A 52 3.31 -6.98 -19.93
C TYR A 52 4.65 -7.68 -19.67
N ALA A 53 5.19 -7.60 -18.46
CA ALA A 53 6.38 -8.35 -18.06
C ALA A 53 6.15 -9.87 -18.02
N CYS A 54 4.89 -10.32 -17.98
CA CYS A 54 4.53 -11.73 -18.13
C CYS A 54 4.34 -12.16 -19.60
N SER A 55 4.37 -11.22 -20.55
CA SER A 55 4.12 -11.51 -21.98
C SER A 55 5.30 -12.20 -22.64
N GLN A 56 5.01 -13.09 -23.59
CA GLN A 56 6.02 -13.69 -24.47
C GLN A 56 6.41 -12.77 -25.64
N ASP A 57 5.65 -11.68 -25.85
CA ASP A 57 5.96 -10.68 -26.88
C ASP A 57 7.06 -9.71 -26.41
N ALA A 58 8.23 -9.81 -27.03
CA ALA A 58 9.37 -8.95 -26.75
C ALA A 58 9.10 -7.45 -26.95
N GLN A 59 8.13 -7.07 -27.80
CA GLN A 59 7.75 -5.67 -28.01
C GLN A 59 6.99 -5.09 -26.80
N LEU A 60 6.30 -5.94 -26.03
CA LEU A 60 5.61 -5.55 -24.81
C LEU A 60 6.50 -5.71 -23.58
N LEU A 61 7.27 -6.79 -23.52
CA LEU A 61 8.15 -7.12 -22.40
C LEU A 61 9.23 -6.05 -22.16
N LYS A 62 10.01 -5.69 -23.19
CA LYS A 62 11.18 -4.81 -23.00
C LYS A 62 10.81 -3.43 -22.45
N PRO A 63 9.81 -2.72 -22.99
CA PRO A 63 9.41 -1.43 -22.42
C PRO A 63 8.86 -1.57 -21.00
N ALA A 64 8.20 -2.68 -20.68
CA ALA A 64 7.68 -2.94 -19.34
C ALA A 64 8.81 -3.15 -18.31
N GLU A 65 9.81 -3.96 -18.65
CA GLU A 65 11.01 -4.16 -17.82
C GLU A 65 11.76 -2.84 -17.59
N GLN A 66 11.89 -2.01 -18.62
CA GLN A 66 12.52 -0.70 -18.51
C GLN A 66 11.75 0.20 -17.53
N LYS A 67 10.41 0.31 -17.67
CA LYS A 67 9.58 1.08 -16.74
C LYS A 67 9.70 0.59 -15.30
N LEU A 68 9.65 -0.73 -15.10
CA LEU A 68 9.81 -1.33 -13.77
C LEU A 68 11.18 -1.02 -13.17
N SER A 69 12.24 -1.01 -13.99
CA SER A 69 13.58 -0.60 -13.57
C SER A 69 13.66 0.90 -13.20
N GLU A 70 12.98 1.78 -13.93
CA GLU A 70 12.93 3.21 -13.64
C GLU A 70 12.16 3.52 -12.34
N TRP A 71 11.17 2.69 -12.00
CA TRP A 71 10.37 2.83 -10.78
C TRP A 71 11.00 2.21 -9.54
N GLU A 72 12.07 1.42 -9.66
CA GLU A 72 12.76 0.79 -8.51
C GLU A 72 13.19 1.80 -7.43
N THR A 73 13.38 3.08 -7.77
CA THR A 73 13.80 4.13 -6.82
C THR A 73 12.67 5.10 -6.44
N GLN A 74 11.46 4.89 -6.94
CA GLN A 74 10.32 5.76 -6.65
C GLN A 74 9.68 5.37 -5.31
N PRO A 75 9.34 6.34 -4.45
CA PRO A 75 8.67 6.07 -3.17
C PRO A 75 7.36 5.29 -3.35
N GLY A 76 7.17 4.25 -2.54
CA GLY A 76 5.96 3.42 -2.57
C GLY A 76 5.93 2.34 -3.65
N PHE A 77 6.90 2.30 -4.58
CA PHE A 77 6.96 1.24 -5.59
C PHE A 77 7.04 -0.15 -4.96
N HIS A 78 7.92 -0.35 -3.98
CA HIS A 78 8.09 -1.64 -3.34
C HIS A 78 6.88 -2.05 -2.51
N LEU A 79 6.26 -1.10 -1.80
CA LEU A 79 4.99 -1.34 -1.11
C LEU A 79 3.88 -1.77 -2.09
N THR A 80 3.79 -1.14 -3.27
CA THR A 80 2.84 -1.54 -4.31
C THR A 80 3.07 -2.98 -4.79
N LEU A 81 4.33 -3.38 -5.02
CA LEU A 81 4.65 -4.77 -5.38
C LEU A 81 4.20 -5.76 -4.28
N VAL A 82 4.44 -5.40 -3.01
CA VAL A 82 4.04 -6.21 -1.85
C VAL A 82 2.53 -6.35 -1.76
N LYS A 83 1.77 -5.28 -1.97
CA LYS A 83 0.31 -5.34 -2.05
C LYS A 83 -0.15 -6.29 -3.15
N PHE A 84 0.46 -6.22 -4.35
CA PHE A 84 0.06 -7.05 -5.48
C PHE A 84 0.33 -8.54 -5.25
N PHE A 85 1.55 -8.93 -4.87
CA PHE A 85 1.78 -10.37 -4.63
C PHE A 85 1.06 -10.88 -3.39
N SER A 86 0.58 -10.01 -2.50
CA SER A 86 -0.22 -10.36 -1.31
C SER A 86 -1.73 -10.39 -1.55
N ASP A 87 -2.20 -9.97 -2.72
CA ASP A 87 -3.61 -9.97 -3.11
C ASP A 87 -3.91 -11.21 -3.96
N GLN A 88 -4.64 -12.16 -3.36
CA GLN A 88 -5.01 -13.42 -4.00
C GLN A 88 -6.04 -13.27 -5.12
N SER A 89 -6.64 -12.09 -5.31
CA SER A 89 -7.53 -11.81 -6.45
C SER A 89 -6.77 -11.52 -7.75
N ILE A 90 -5.46 -11.27 -7.68
CA ILE A 90 -4.60 -11.01 -8.83
C ILE A 90 -4.10 -12.34 -9.43
N ASP A 91 -3.92 -12.38 -10.76
CA ASP A 91 -3.35 -13.53 -11.46
C ASP A 91 -2.00 -13.96 -10.87
N ALA A 92 -1.82 -15.28 -10.69
CA ALA A 92 -0.65 -15.84 -10.03
C ALA A 92 0.67 -15.49 -10.73
N ASN A 93 0.70 -15.32 -12.05
CA ASN A 93 1.93 -14.95 -12.77
C ASN A 93 2.32 -13.50 -12.50
N VAL A 94 1.34 -12.59 -12.44
CA VAL A 94 1.56 -11.18 -12.09
C VAL A 94 2.08 -11.07 -10.65
N ARG A 95 1.47 -11.82 -9.73
CA ARG A 95 1.91 -11.90 -8.33
C ARG A 95 3.32 -12.46 -8.22
N TRP A 96 3.62 -13.52 -8.96
CA TRP A 96 4.96 -14.09 -9.03
C TRP A 96 5.98 -13.05 -9.51
N MET A 97 5.71 -12.36 -10.62
CA MET A 97 6.59 -11.31 -11.13
C MET A 97 6.79 -10.17 -10.13
N ALA A 98 5.72 -9.70 -9.48
CA ALA A 98 5.82 -8.68 -8.43
C ALA A 98 6.75 -9.12 -7.29
N SER A 99 6.67 -10.39 -6.86
CA SER A 99 7.54 -10.94 -5.82
C SER A 99 9.01 -10.97 -6.24
N LEU A 100 9.31 -11.26 -7.51
CA LEU A 100 10.68 -11.27 -8.04
C LEU A 100 11.28 -9.87 -8.09
N TYR A 101 10.54 -8.88 -8.58
CA TYR A 101 10.99 -7.48 -8.56
C TYR A 101 11.21 -6.99 -7.13
N PHE A 102 10.30 -7.32 -6.21
CA PHE A 102 10.45 -6.94 -4.81
C PHE A 102 11.67 -7.59 -4.17
N LYS A 103 11.94 -8.87 -4.45
CA LYS A 103 13.15 -9.57 -3.99
C LYS A 103 14.43 -8.86 -4.43
N ASN A 104 14.49 -8.41 -5.68
CA ASN A 104 15.62 -7.63 -6.18
C ASN A 104 15.73 -6.28 -5.44
N GLY A 105 14.59 -5.62 -5.19
CA GLY A 105 14.52 -4.40 -4.40
C GLY A 105 15.06 -4.57 -2.97
N VAL A 106 14.73 -5.66 -2.29
CA VAL A 106 15.28 -5.97 -0.95
C VAL A 106 16.81 -6.08 -0.98
N LEU A 107 17.37 -6.76 -1.99
CA LEU A 107 18.82 -6.93 -2.09
C LEU A 107 19.56 -5.60 -2.34
N LYS A 108 18.97 -4.71 -3.13
CA LYS A 108 19.56 -3.43 -3.54
C LYS A 108 19.33 -2.30 -2.52
N TYR A 109 18.11 -2.14 -2.03
CA TYR A 109 17.63 -0.90 -1.39
C TYR A 109 17.21 -1.06 0.08
N TRP A 110 17.28 -2.26 0.67
CA TRP A 110 16.80 -2.47 2.04
C TRP A 110 17.74 -1.90 3.12
N ARG A 111 19.05 -1.89 2.91
CA ARG A 111 20.00 -1.39 3.91
C ARG A 111 19.83 0.11 4.12
N LYS A 112 19.94 0.60 5.37
CA LYS A 112 19.78 2.03 5.71
C LYS A 112 20.71 2.96 4.90
N ASN A 113 21.92 2.48 4.58
CA ASN A 113 22.93 3.25 3.85
C ASN A 113 22.95 2.96 2.34
N ALA A 114 21.98 2.20 1.81
CA ALA A 114 21.90 1.94 0.38
C ALA A 114 21.58 3.25 -0.37
N PRO A 115 22.15 3.49 -1.57
CA PRO A 115 21.66 4.52 -2.46
C PRO A 115 20.18 4.27 -2.76
N ASN A 116 19.35 5.32 -2.64
CA ASN A 116 17.89 5.22 -2.81
C ASN A 116 17.25 4.19 -1.87
N ALA A 117 17.73 4.11 -0.62
CA ALA A 117 17.17 3.21 0.38
C ALA A 117 15.66 3.41 0.55
N ILE A 118 14.95 2.29 0.71
CA ILE A 118 13.51 2.30 0.99
C ILE A 118 13.25 3.03 2.32
N ALA A 119 12.26 3.94 2.33
CA ALA A 119 11.91 4.73 3.51
C ALA A 119 11.49 3.83 4.69
N LEU A 120 11.72 4.30 5.93
CA LEU A 120 11.42 3.51 7.13
C LEU A 120 9.92 3.23 7.27
N GLU A 121 9.09 4.22 6.93
CA GLU A 121 7.63 4.13 6.94
C GLU A 121 7.15 3.05 5.97
N GLU A 122 7.75 3.03 4.77
CA GLU A 122 7.44 2.03 3.74
C GLU A 122 7.88 0.63 4.19
N LYS A 123 9.09 0.47 4.74
CA LYS A 123 9.55 -0.82 5.30
C LYS A 123 8.64 -1.33 6.41
N THR A 124 8.17 -0.44 7.27
CA THR A 124 7.27 -0.81 8.38
C THR A 124 5.97 -1.39 7.85
N GLU A 125 5.39 -0.78 6.82
CA GLU A 125 4.15 -1.27 6.21
C GLU A 125 4.37 -2.59 5.45
N ILE A 126 5.46 -2.70 4.70
CA ILE A 126 5.88 -3.94 4.03
C ILE A 126 5.97 -5.10 5.03
N LYS A 127 6.65 -4.88 6.16
CA LYS A 127 6.81 -5.89 7.22
C LYS A 127 5.47 -6.36 7.78
N LYS A 128 4.53 -5.44 8.04
CA LYS A 128 3.17 -5.79 8.48
C LYS A 128 2.44 -6.65 7.47
N ILE A 129 2.45 -6.27 6.20
CA ILE A 129 1.77 -7.03 5.14
C ILE A 129 2.34 -8.45 5.05
N LEU A 130 3.67 -8.59 5.04
CA LEU A 130 4.32 -9.90 4.99
C LEU A 130 3.93 -10.81 6.17
N LEU A 131 3.85 -10.26 7.39
CA LEU A 131 3.42 -11.01 8.58
C LEU A 131 1.93 -11.40 8.56
N MET A 132 1.11 -10.79 7.69
CA MET A 132 -0.31 -11.13 7.55
C MET A 132 -0.58 -12.11 6.40
N ARG A 133 0.46 -12.65 5.75
CA ARG A 133 0.33 -13.40 4.49
C ARG A 133 1.02 -14.77 4.53
N PHE A 134 0.84 -15.48 5.64
CA PHE A 134 1.28 -16.88 5.76
C PHE A 134 0.32 -17.86 5.07
N ASN A 135 -0.98 -17.55 5.02
CA ASN A 135 -1.96 -18.30 4.25
C ASN A 135 -1.87 -17.89 2.78
N GLU A 136 -0.96 -18.53 2.03
CA GLU A 136 -0.84 -18.35 0.58
C GLU A 136 -1.12 -19.67 -0.15
N PRO A 137 -2.20 -19.76 -0.96
CA PRO A 137 -2.57 -21.01 -1.62
C PRO A 137 -1.60 -21.43 -2.74
N VAL A 138 -0.91 -20.49 -3.37
CA VAL A 138 0.06 -20.80 -4.43
C VAL A 138 1.42 -21.09 -3.81
N GLN A 139 1.78 -22.37 -3.70
CA GLN A 139 3.02 -22.84 -3.05
C GLN A 139 4.27 -22.06 -3.46
N GLN A 140 4.41 -21.75 -4.75
CA GLN A 140 5.58 -21.02 -5.24
C GLN A 140 5.65 -19.59 -4.64
N ILE A 141 4.52 -18.89 -4.56
CA ILE A 141 4.43 -17.55 -3.97
C ILE A 141 4.65 -17.63 -2.45
N ALA A 142 4.08 -18.64 -1.78
CA ALA A 142 4.29 -18.87 -0.35
C ALA A 142 5.78 -19.01 -0.02
N VAL A 143 6.52 -19.81 -0.79
CA VAL A 143 7.97 -19.97 -0.66
C VAL A 143 8.70 -18.64 -0.88
N GLN A 144 8.28 -17.82 -1.86
CA GLN A 144 8.89 -16.51 -2.07
C GLN A 144 8.66 -15.56 -0.90
N ILE A 145 7.45 -15.53 -0.33
CA ILE A 145 7.14 -14.73 0.86
C ILE A 145 8.06 -15.15 2.01
N ALA A 146 8.22 -16.45 2.27
CA ALA A 146 9.11 -16.97 3.30
C ALA A 146 10.58 -16.56 3.06
N VAL A 147 11.07 -16.64 1.82
CA VAL A 147 12.42 -16.20 1.44
C VAL A 147 12.59 -14.69 1.64
N LEU A 148 11.59 -13.88 1.29
CA LEU A 148 11.60 -12.43 1.48
C LEU A 148 11.66 -12.07 2.96
N ILE A 149 10.83 -12.69 3.79
CA ILE A 149 10.86 -12.54 5.25
C ILE A 149 12.26 -12.89 5.78
N GLY A 150 12.82 -14.03 5.40
CA GLY A 150 14.15 -14.45 5.82
C GLY A 150 15.26 -13.47 5.39
N ASN A 151 15.18 -12.92 4.17
CA ASN A 151 16.14 -11.94 3.68
C ASN A 151 16.06 -10.62 4.44
N ILE A 152 14.86 -10.12 4.73
CA ILE A 152 14.64 -8.90 5.49
C ILE A 152 15.07 -9.09 6.95
N ALA A 153 14.74 -10.23 7.55
CA ALA A 153 15.11 -10.56 8.93
C ALA A 153 16.62 -10.52 9.16
N ARG A 154 17.45 -10.89 8.17
CA ARG A 154 18.91 -10.77 8.27
C ARG A 154 19.40 -9.33 8.47
N TYR A 155 18.63 -8.34 8.03
CA TYR A 155 18.96 -6.92 8.20
C TYR A 155 18.32 -6.31 9.44
N ASP A 156 17.08 -6.70 9.72
CA ASP A 156 16.24 -5.98 10.69
C ASP A 156 16.13 -6.69 12.05
N CYS A 157 16.42 -7.99 12.16
CA CYS A 157 16.33 -8.69 13.44
C CYS A 157 17.62 -8.58 14.27
N PRO A 158 17.50 -8.57 15.61
CA PRO A 158 16.24 -8.59 16.37
C PRO A 158 15.63 -7.19 16.59
N HIS A 159 16.37 -6.10 16.36
CA HIS A 159 16.00 -4.79 16.92
C HIS A 159 14.97 -3.98 16.13
N GLU A 160 14.91 -4.14 14.81
CA GLU A 160 14.07 -3.33 13.91
C GLU A 160 12.82 -4.10 13.44
N TRP A 161 12.71 -5.39 13.77
CA TRP A 161 11.55 -6.23 13.47
C TRP A 161 11.26 -7.20 14.63
N LEU A 162 10.82 -6.63 15.74
CA LEU A 162 10.60 -7.34 17.01
C LEU A 162 9.42 -8.31 16.93
N GLU A 163 8.43 -8.00 16.11
CA GLU A 163 7.18 -8.75 15.97
C GLU A 163 7.37 -10.07 15.21
N LEU A 164 8.45 -10.22 14.43
CA LEU A 164 8.65 -11.36 13.55
C LEU A 164 8.61 -12.70 14.31
N VAL A 165 9.43 -12.86 15.34
CA VAL A 165 9.54 -14.14 16.06
C VAL A 165 8.25 -14.49 16.82
N PRO A 166 7.64 -13.58 17.60
CA PRO A 166 6.34 -13.83 18.23
C PRO A 166 5.27 -14.26 17.22
N THR A 167 5.16 -13.56 16.09
CA THR A 167 4.18 -13.90 15.06
C THR A 167 4.45 -15.27 14.44
N LEU A 168 5.70 -15.62 14.13
CA LEU A 168 6.02 -16.95 13.61
C LEU A 168 5.66 -18.07 14.60
N VAL A 169 5.85 -17.86 15.90
CA VAL A 169 5.46 -18.83 16.93
C VAL A 169 3.94 -19.03 16.95
N GLU A 170 3.17 -17.95 16.92
CA GLU A 170 1.70 -18.01 16.89
C GLU A 170 1.19 -18.74 15.64
N VAL A 171 1.77 -18.43 14.49
CA VAL A 171 1.42 -18.97 13.18
C VAL A 171 1.69 -20.48 13.12
N VAL A 172 2.85 -20.95 13.60
CA VAL A 172 3.18 -22.39 13.65
C VAL A 172 2.30 -23.15 14.63
N GLN A 173 1.83 -22.51 15.71
CA GLN A 173 0.91 -23.11 16.68
C GLN A 173 -0.54 -23.13 16.18
N SER A 174 -0.86 -22.40 15.12
CA SER A 174 -2.21 -22.38 14.53
C SER A 174 -2.49 -23.66 13.75
N ASN A 175 -3.75 -24.13 13.75
CA ASN A 175 -4.19 -25.34 13.06
C ASN A 175 -4.59 -25.10 11.58
N ASP A 176 -4.01 -24.10 10.92
CA ASP A 176 -4.32 -23.79 9.51
C ASP A 176 -3.42 -24.63 8.58
N LEU A 177 -4.03 -25.49 7.76
CA LEU A 177 -3.34 -26.38 6.81
C LEU A 177 -2.60 -25.64 5.69
N LEU A 178 -2.90 -24.36 5.45
CA LEU A 178 -2.16 -23.53 4.49
C LEU A 178 -0.95 -22.83 5.12
N VAL A 179 -0.81 -22.95 6.43
CA VAL A 179 0.23 -22.30 7.23
C VAL A 179 1.24 -23.32 7.79
N GLN A 180 0.82 -24.58 7.93
CA GLN A 180 1.63 -25.73 8.39
C GLN A 180 2.27 -26.50 7.23
#